data_AF-A0A349GA98-F1
#
_entry.id   AF-A0A349GA98-F1
#
_cell.length_a   1.000
_cell.length_b   1.000
_cell.length_c   1.000
_cell.angle_alpha   90.00
_cell.angle_beta   90.00
_cell.angle_gamma   90.00
#
_symmetry.space_group_name_H-M   'P 1'
#
loop_
_entity.id
_entity.type
_entity.pdbx_description
1 polymer ?
#
loop_
_entity_poly.entity_id
_entity_poly.type
_entity_poly.pdbx_seq_one_letter_code
_entity_poly.pdbx_strand_id
1 'polypeptide(L)'
;MTNRKFILIVLLMLVFIISTACSSTTDSTETQTNNDEQIATLERTIESQSEALTNLEAELVKTAEELSQVIEKLKSLENQQQQSISGNLLSTSLDVLEALDTKDMVALANLSHPLTPVRFTPYAYVNPSTDLSFAASAFQALISDTTIYTWGEYDGSGDPLNLTFDAYLDAFVYDEDYLNPHMIGINNTIGQGNSLNNVATAYPSASFVEFHFTGFDPQYGGMDWTSLILVFEQVSGDWKLVALIHNQWTI
;
A
#
# COMPACT_ATOMS: atom_id res chain seq x y z
N MET A 1 5.78 15.56 -45.44
CA MET A 1 5.41 16.35 -46.65
C MET A 1 5.82 15.63 -47.97
N THR A 2 5.96 14.29 -47.97
CA THR A 2 6.63 13.54 -49.05
C THR A 2 5.68 12.61 -49.84
N ASN A 3 4.54 12.21 -49.26
CA ASN A 3 3.63 11.23 -49.88
C ASN A 3 2.67 11.82 -50.94
N ARG A 4 2.48 13.14 -50.97
CA ARG A 4 1.60 13.80 -51.96
C ARG A 4 2.24 13.94 -53.35
N LYS A 5 3.58 13.99 -53.43
CA LYS A 5 4.32 14.05 -54.70
C LYS A 5 4.46 12.67 -55.36
N PHE A 6 4.44 11.60 -54.57
CA PHE A 6 4.52 10.23 -55.06
C PHE A 6 3.23 9.80 -55.78
N ILE A 7 2.07 10.20 -55.25
CA ILE A 7 0.75 9.91 -55.84
C ILE A 7 0.56 10.63 -57.19
N LEU A 8 1.10 11.83 -57.36
CA LEU A 8 0.95 12.59 -58.61
C LEU A 8 1.84 12.06 -59.75
N ILE A 9 2.99 11.46 -59.43
CA ILE A 9 3.93 10.91 -60.42
C ILE A 9 3.45 9.53 -60.92
N VAL A 10 2.82 8.73 -60.07
CA VAL A 10 2.24 7.44 -60.45
C VAL A 10 1.01 7.62 -61.35
N LEU A 11 0.22 8.69 -61.13
CA LEU A 11 -0.96 8.99 -61.96
C LEU A 11 -0.59 9.48 -63.38
N LEU A 12 0.60 10.07 -63.55
CA LEU A 12 1.05 10.67 -64.82
C LEU A 12 1.74 9.65 -65.74
N MET A 13 2.22 8.52 -65.21
CA MET A 13 2.75 7.40 -66.00
C MET A 13 1.66 6.48 -66.59
N LEU A 14 0.43 6.50 -66.06
CA LEU A 14 -0.64 5.63 -66.56
C LEU A 14 -1.33 6.16 -67.83
N VAL A 15 -1.07 7.41 -68.24
CA VAL A 15 -1.73 8.05 -69.39
C VAL A 15 -0.96 7.85 -70.71
N PHE A 16 0.26 7.29 -70.67
CA PHE A 16 1.12 7.19 -71.86
C PHE A 16 1.18 5.81 -72.55
N ILE A 17 0.45 4.80 -72.08
CA ILE A 17 0.43 3.46 -72.70
C ILE A 17 -0.89 3.22 -73.45
N ILE A 18 -1.32 4.20 -74.25
CA ILE A 18 -2.39 4.00 -75.25
C ILE A 18 -1.94 4.65 -76.56
N SER A 19 -1.00 4.01 -77.27
CA SER A 19 -0.88 4.18 -78.74
C SER A 19 0.11 3.19 -79.32
N THR A 20 -0.37 2.00 -79.70
CA THR A 20 0.01 1.35 -80.97
C THR A 20 -0.86 0.11 -81.17
N ALA A 21 -1.63 0.13 -82.24
CA ALA A 21 -2.47 -0.96 -82.68
C ALA A 21 -1.63 -2.02 -83.43
N CYS A 22 -1.83 -3.30 -83.15
CA CYS A 22 -2.48 -4.27 -84.05
C CYS A 22 -2.01 -5.73 -83.87
N SER A 23 -3.01 -6.59 -84.08
CA SER A 23 -2.96 -8.01 -84.49
C SER A 23 -2.54 -9.07 -83.47
N SER A 24 -3.53 -9.76 -82.91
CA SER A 24 -3.83 -11.14 -83.30
C SER A 24 -5.15 -11.56 -82.65
N THR A 25 -5.99 -12.18 -83.47
CA THR A 25 -7.27 -12.78 -83.08
C THR A 25 -6.99 -14.01 -82.22
N THR A 26 -7.17 -13.93 -80.89
CA THR A 26 -7.36 -15.08 -80.01
C THR A 26 -8.13 -14.64 -78.75
N ASP A 27 -9.34 -15.18 -78.62
CA ASP A 27 -10.23 -15.24 -77.46
C ASP A 27 -10.17 -14.16 -76.35
N SER A 28 -10.79 -13.01 -76.63
CA SER A 28 -11.10 -11.99 -75.61
C SER A 28 -12.24 -12.41 -74.66
N THR A 29 -12.95 -13.51 -74.95
CA THR A 29 -14.11 -13.98 -74.18
C THR A 29 -13.68 -14.76 -72.93
N GLU A 30 -12.70 -15.66 -73.01
CA GLU A 30 -12.19 -16.41 -71.84
C GLU A 30 -11.44 -15.52 -70.83
N THR A 31 -10.72 -14.50 -71.29
CA THR A 31 -9.91 -13.61 -70.42
C THR A 31 -10.77 -12.60 -69.65
N GLN A 32 -11.88 -12.12 -70.24
CA GLN A 32 -12.86 -11.26 -69.54
C GLN A 32 -13.68 -12.06 -68.53
N THR A 33 -14.13 -13.26 -68.89
CA THR A 33 -14.94 -14.12 -68.01
C THR A 33 -14.17 -14.53 -66.74
N ASN A 34 -12.86 -14.77 -66.84
CA ASN A 34 -11.98 -15.09 -65.69
C ASN A 34 -11.80 -13.89 -64.73
N ASN A 35 -11.66 -12.68 -65.28
CA ASN A 35 -11.54 -11.47 -64.46
C ASN A 35 -12.84 -11.13 -63.73
N ASP A 36 -14.00 -11.31 -64.37
CA ASP A 36 -15.31 -11.07 -63.75
C ASP A 36 -15.60 -12.09 -62.62
N GLU A 37 -15.17 -13.33 -62.77
CA GLU A 37 -15.28 -14.38 -61.74
C GLU A 37 -14.35 -14.11 -60.53
N GLN A 38 -13.13 -13.62 -60.79
CA GLN A 38 -12.22 -13.17 -59.73
C GLN A 38 -12.76 -11.96 -58.97
N ILE A 39 -13.34 -10.97 -59.66
CA ILE A 39 -13.97 -9.79 -59.05
C ILE A 39 -15.14 -10.22 -58.14
N ALA A 40 -16.04 -11.07 -58.63
CA ALA A 40 -17.17 -11.56 -57.84
C ALA A 40 -16.73 -12.37 -56.60
N THR A 41 -15.59 -13.04 -56.67
CA THR A 41 -15.00 -13.80 -55.55
C THR A 41 -14.34 -12.86 -54.52
N LEU A 42 -13.66 -11.83 -54.99
CA LEU A 42 -13.10 -10.76 -54.14
C LEU A 42 -14.20 -9.98 -53.41
N GLU A 43 -15.29 -9.64 -54.08
CA GLU A 43 -16.44 -8.95 -53.47
C GLU A 43 -17.07 -9.76 -52.34
N ARG A 44 -17.30 -11.07 -52.53
CA ARG A 44 -17.78 -11.94 -51.44
C ARG A 44 -16.79 -12.03 -50.27
N THR A 45 -15.50 -12.02 -50.57
CA THR A 45 -14.46 -12.07 -49.54
C THR A 45 -14.44 -10.78 -48.72
N ILE A 46 -14.56 -9.62 -49.38
CA ILE A 46 -14.65 -8.32 -48.72
C ILE A 46 -15.89 -8.26 -47.82
N GLU A 47 -17.05 -8.72 -48.30
CA GLU A 47 -18.28 -8.75 -47.51
C GLU A 47 -18.12 -9.63 -46.26
N SER A 48 -17.62 -10.86 -46.44
CA SER A 48 -17.37 -11.80 -45.34
C SER A 48 -16.35 -11.26 -44.33
N GLN A 49 -15.30 -10.59 -44.79
CA GLN A 49 -14.31 -9.99 -43.91
C GLN A 49 -14.85 -8.75 -43.18
N SER A 50 -15.72 -7.96 -43.84
CA SER A 50 -16.39 -6.83 -43.21
C SER A 50 -17.34 -7.29 -42.10
N GLU A 51 -18.08 -8.39 -42.32
CA GLU A 51 -18.90 -9.02 -41.29
C GLU A 51 -18.04 -9.56 -40.13
N ALA A 52 -16.91 -10.20 -40.43
CA ALA A 52 -15.99 -10.68 -39.39
C ALA A 52 -15.40 -9.53 -38.54
N LEU A 53 -15.05 -8.40 -39.16
CA LEU A 53 -14.56 -7.21 -38.46
C LEU A 53 -15.62 -6.62 -37.54
N THR A 54 -16.86 -6.48 -38.00
CA THR A 54 -17.95 -5.94 -37.15
C THR A 54 -18.27 -6.85 -35.97
N ASN A 55 -18.26 -8.16 -36.16
CA ASN A 55 -18.43 -9.12 -35.06
C ASN A 55 -17.27 -9.03 -34.05
N LEU A 56 -16.03 -8.91 -34.53
CA LEU A 56 -14.86 -8.76 -33.67
C LEU A 56 -14.89 -7.44 -32.91
N GLU A 57 -15.32 -6.34 -33.54
CA GLU A 57 -15.53 -5.05 -32.88
C GLU A 57 -16.58 -5.14 -31.78
N ALA A 58 -17.70 -5.85 -32.03
CA ALA A 58 -18.73 -6.07 -31.02
C ALA A 58 -18.21 -6.93 -29.84
N GLU A 59 -17.40 -7.95 -30.11
CA GLU A 59 -16.78 -8.79 -29.08
C GLU A 59 -15.74 -8.02 -28.26
N LEU A 60 -14.95 -7.13 -28.90
CA LEU A 60 -14.02 -6.23 -28.21
C LEU A 60 -14.76 -5.28 -27.26
N VAL A 61 -15.87 -4.68 -27.71
CA VAL A 61 -16.69 -3.79 -26.87
C VAL A 61 -17.25 -4.55 -25.67
N LYS A 62 -17.79 -5.75 -25.89
CA LYS A 62 -18.32 -6.59 -24.81
C LYS A 62 -17.23 -6.96 -23.80
N THR A 63 -16.05 -7.34 -24.27
CA THR A 63 -14.91 -7.69 -23.41
C THR A 63 -14.43 -6.49 -22.59
N ALA A 64 -14.44 -5.28 -23.18
CA ALA A 64 -14.08 -4.05 -22.47
C ALA A 64 -15.08 -3.71 -21.35
N GLU A 65 -16.37 -3.92 -21.59
CA GLU A 65 -17.44 -3.75 -20.58
C GLU A 65 -17.24 -4.74 -19.41
N GLU A 66 -17.02 -6.02 -19.70
CA GLU A 66 -16.76 -7.05 -18.69
C GLU A 66 -15.50 -6.74 -17.86
N LEU A 67 -14.43 -6.29 -18.51
CA LEU A 67 -13.21 -5.89 -17.81
C LEU A 67 -13.45 -4.71 -16.86
N SER A 68 -14.24 -3.71 -17.29
CA SER A 68 -14.61 -2.57 -16.44
C SER A 68 -15.33 -3.04 -15.16
N GLN A 69 -16.28 -3.96 -15.30
CA GLN A 69 -17.02 -4.52 -14.16
C GLN A 69 -16.12 -5.31 -13.20
N VAL A 70 -15.15 -6.07 -13.73
CA VAL A 70 -14.18 -6.80 -12.91
C VAL A 70 -13.30 -5.84 -12.11
N ILE A 71 -12.82 -4.77 -12.74
CA ILE A 71 -11.97 -3.75 -12.06
C ILE A 71 -12.75 -3.09 -10.91
N GLU A 72 -14.01 -2.74 -11.13
CA GLU A 72 -14.83 -2.13 -10.09
C GLU A 72 -15.09 -3.08 -8.91
N LYS A 73 -15.34 -4.37 -9.22
CA LYS A 73 -15.47 -5.41 -8.20
C LYS A 73 -14.18 -5.61 -7.40
N LEU A 74 -13.02 -5.64 -8.05
CA LEU A 74 -11.72 -5.76 -7.37
C LEU A 74 -11.50 -4.60 -6.38
N LYS A 75 -11.73 -3.35 -6.80
CA LYS A 75 -11.63 -2.18 -5.90
C LYS A 75 -12.55 -2.30 -4.68
N SER A 76 -13.78 -2.80 -4.88
CA SER A 76 -14.71 -2.99 -3.76
C SER A 76 -14.22 -4.06 -2.77
N LEU A 77 -13.64 -5.15 -3.27
CA LEU A 77 -13.09 -6.22 -2.43
C LEU A 77 -11.84 -5.76 -1.67
N GLU A 78 -10.96 -5.02 -2.32
CA GLU A 78 -9.77 -4.41 -1.69
C GLU A 78 -10.17 -3.47 -0.55
N ASN A 79 -11.17 -2.60 -0.78
CA ASN A 79 -11.66 -1.69 0.27
C ASN A 79 -12.29 -2.45 1.44
N GLN A 80 -13.10 -3.49 1.17
CA GLN A 80 -13.68 -4.33 2.21
C GLN A 80 -12.62 -5.07 3.02
N GLN A 81 -11.61 -5.61 2.34
CA GLN A 81 -10.49 -6.29 2.98
C GLN A 81 -9.69 -5.32 3.84
N GLN A 82 -9.33 -4.14 3.32
CA GLN A 82 -8.62 -3.10 4.06
C GLN A 82 -9.40 -2.64 5.29
N GLN A 83 -10.71 -2.44 5.17
CA GLN A 83 -11.55 -2.05 6.31
C GLN A 83 -11.63 -3.15 7.37
N SER A 84 -11.72 -4.42 6.95
CA SER A 84 -11.72 -5.56 7.88
C SER A 84 -10.38 -5.72 8.61
N ILE A 85 -9.27 -5.53 7.89
CA ILE A 85 -7.91 -5.55 8.43
C ILE A 85 -7.74 -4.43 9.45
N SER A 86 -8.08 -3.18 9.07
CA SER A 86 -7.99 -2.03 9.97
C SER A 86 -8.87 -2.20 11.21
N GLY A 87 -10.08 -2.78 11.07
CA GLY A 87 -10.97 -3.04 12.19
C GLY A 87 -10.42 -4.08 13.17
N ASN A 88 -9.87 -5.20 12.67
CA ASN A 88 -9.27 -6.23 13.52
C ASN A 88 -7.97 -5.75 14.19
N LEU A 89 -7.15 -4.97 13.45
CA LEU A 89 -5.95 -4.34 13.98
C LEU A 89 -6.28 -3.37 15.11
N LEU A 90 -7.23 -2.44 14.90
CA LEU A 90 -7.61 -1.47 15.92
C LEU A 90 -8.18 -2.14 17.18
N SER A 91 -9.02 -3.18 17.02
CA SER A 91 -9.50 -3.95 18.17
C SER A 91 -8.35 -4.56 18.97
N THR A 92 -7.38 -5.19 18.29
CA THR A 92 -6.21 -5.77 18.94
C THR A 92 -5.36 -4.70 19.64
N SER A 93 -5.24 -3.52 19.03
CA SER A 93 -4.55 -2.38 19.64
C SER A 93 -5.21 -1.92 20.94
N LEU A 94 -6.54 -1.88 20.99
CA LEU A 94 -7.28 -1.54 22.22
C LEU A 94 -7.08 -2.60 23.31
N ASP A 95 -7.06 -3.89 22.95
CA ASP A 95 -6.76 -4.97 23.90
C ASP A 95 -5.33 -4.83 24.47
N VAL A 96 -4.37 -4.39 23.66
CA VAL A 96 -3.00 -4.08 24.12
C VAL A 96 -2.99 -2.90 25.08
N LEU A 97 -3.73 -1.81 24.76
CA LEU A 97 -3.82 -0.65 25.65
C LEU A 97 -4.47 -1.00 26.99
N GLU A 98 -5.54 -1.79 26.99
CA GLU A 98 -6.19 -2.24 28.24
C GLU A 98 -5.23 -3.10 29.07
N ALA A 99 -4.44 -3.97 28.44
CA ALA A 99 -3.41 -4.75 29.12
C ALA A 99 -2.29 -3.86 29.69
N LEU A 100 -1.92 -2.76 29.01
CA LEU A 100 -0.93 -1.80 29.49
C LEU A 100 -1.47 -0.98 30.67
N ASP A 101 -2.68 -0.40 30.54
CA ASP A 101 -3.37 0.38 31.58
C ASP A 101 -3.50 -0.40 32.89
N THR A 102 -3.92 -1.66 32.79
CA THR A 102 -4.11 -2.56 33.94
C THR A 102 -2.84 -3.28 34.39
N LYS A 103 -1.72 -3.07 33.68
CA LYS A 103 -0.46 -3.82 33.82
C LYS A 103 -0.64 -5.35 33.79
N ASP A 104 -1.62 -5.85 33.04
CA ASP A 104 -1.81 -7.30 32.82
C ASP A 104 -0.76 -7.84 31.84
N MET A 105 0.41 -8.18 32.38
CA MET A 105 1.51 -8.73 31.60
C MET A 105 1.23 -10.12 31.01
N VAL A 106 0.23 -10.85 31.52
CA VAL A 106 -0.17 -12.13 30.94
C VAL A 106 -0.97 -11.89 29.67
N ALA A 107 -1.92 -10.94 29.72
CA ALA A 107 -2.65 -10.50 28.53
C ALA A 107 -1.69 -9.91 27.48
N LEU A 108 -0.79 -9.01 27.89
CA LEU A 108 0.19 -8.40 27.00
C LEU A 108 1.09 -9.47 26.32
N ALA A 109 1.52 -10.48 27.08
CA ALA A 109 2.31 -11.58 26.53
C ALA A 109 1.54 -12.40 25.48
N ASN A 110 0.25 -12.65 25.69
CA ASN A 110 -0.59 -13.39 24.73
C ASN A 110 -0.87 -12.59 23.44
N LEU A 111 -0.93 -11.26 23.56
CA LEU A 111 -1.08 -10.32 22.43
C LEU A 111 0.24 -10.09 21.69
N SER A 112 1.37 -10.48 22.27
CA SER A 112 2.70 -10.26 21.69
C SER A 112 3.16 -11.38 20.78
N HIS A 113 4.07 -11.04 19.88
CA HIS A 113 4.60 -11.99 18.92
C HIS A 113 5.40 -13.11 19.64
N PRO A 114 5.16 -14.40 19.33
CA PRO A 114 5.71 -15.51 20.11
C PRO A 114 7.22 -15.73 19.89
N LEU A 115 7.77 -15.32 18.74
CA LEU A 115 9.18 -15.51 18.38
C LEU A 115 9.99 -14.21 18.37
N THR A 116 9.49 -13.17 17.71
CA THR A 116 10.03 -11.80 17.73
C THR A 116 9.83 -11.14 19.10
N PRO A 117 10.91 -10.74 19.80
CA PRO A 117 10.81 -9.95 21.02
C PRO A 117 10.12 -8.60 20.77
N VAL A 118 9.34 -8.12 21.74
CA VAL A 118 8.72 -6.79 21.67
C VAL A 118 9.78 -5.75 21.97
N ARG A 119 9.99 -4.82 21.03
CA ARG A 119 10.89 -3.68 21.19
C ARG A 119 10.21 -2.52 21.91
N PHE A 120 10.96 -1.80 22.72
CA PHE A 120 10.53 -0.60 23.41
C PHE A 120 11.45 0.54 23.00
N THR A 121 10.87 1.60 22.44
CA THR A 121 11.61 2.77 21.94
C THR A 121 11.10 4.02 22.66
N PRO A 122 11.94 4.72 23.45
CA PRO A 122 11.52 5.86 24.27
C PRO A 122 11.18 7.15 23.50
N TYR A 123 11.52 7.22 22.21
CA TYR A 123 11.24 8.37 21.35
C TYR A 123 10.96 7.90 19.91
N ALA A 124 10.49 8.80 19.04
CA ALA A 124 9.98 8.48 17.70
C ALA A 124 10.92 7.66 16.80
N TYR A 125 12.23 7.73 17.05
CA TYR A 125 13.24 7.07 16.23
C TYR A 125 13.57 5.67 16.78
N VAL A 126 13.11 4.66 16.07
CA VAL A 126 13.43 3.25 16.33
C VAL A 126 14.89 2.99 15.97
N ASN A 127 15.68 2.55 16.96
CA ASN A 127 17.06 2.14 16.79
C ASN A 127 17.24 0.66 17.18
N PRO A 128 17.18 -0.27 16.21
CA PRO A 128 17.32 -1.70 16.47
C PRO A 128 18.61 -2.12 17.19
N SER A 129 19.65 -1.27 17.19
CA SER A 129 20.95 -1.57 17.79
C SER A 129 21.02 -1.23 19.28
N THR A 130 20.17 -0.33 19.77
CA THR A 130 20.22 0.18 21.15
C THR A 130 18.92 -0.03 21.90
N ASP A 131 17.78 -0.04 21.20
CA ASP A 131 16.48 -0.21 21.80
C ASP A 131 16.37 -1.58 22.46
N LEU A 132 15.85 -1.60 23.68
CA LEU A 132 15.66 -2.84 24.42
C LEU A 132 14.48 -3.61 23.85
N SER A 133 14.59 -4.92 23.88
CA SER A 133 13.51 -5.80 23.47
C SER A 133 13.44 -7.03 24.36
N PHE A 134 12.21 -7.49 24.62
CA PHE A 134 11.97 -8.58 25.56
C PHE A 134 11.03 -9.60 24.92
N ALA A 135 11.32 -10.88 25.14
CA ALA A 135 10.43 -11.95 24.70
C ALA A 135 9.12 -11.88 25.49
N ALA A 136 8.00 -12.19 24.84
CA ALA A 136 6.67 -12.18 25.46
C ALA A 136 6.62 -13.02 26.76
N SER A 137 7.34 -14.15 26.80
CA SER A 137 7.41 -15.03 27.97
C SER A 137 8.09 -14.39 29.20
N ALA A 138 8.79 -13.27 29.04
CA ALA A 138 9.47 -12.57 30.13
C ALA A 138 8.60 -11.53 30.85
N PHE A 139 7.52 -11.03 30.22
CA PHE A 139 6.75 -9.89 30.73
C PHE A 139 6.24 -10.05 32.16
N GLN A 140 5.73 -11.24 32.50
CA GLN A 140 5.22 -11.49 33.85
C GLN A 140 6.32 -11.38 34.92
N ALA A 141 7.56 -11.72 34.60
CA ALA A 141 8.68 -11.57 35.53
C ALA A 141 9.16 -10.11 35.57
N LEU A 142 9.22 -9.45 34.41
CA LEU A 142 9.77 -8.10 34.24
C LEU A 142 9.01 -7.03 35.05
N ILE A 143 7.70 -7.16 35.22
CA ILE A 143 6.91 -6.16 35.97
C ILE A 143 7.30 -6.07 37.46
N SER A 144 7.89 -7.14 38.00
CA SER A 144 8.40 -7.17 39.38
C SER A 144 9.92 -7.10 39.46
N ASP A 145 10.60 -7.01 38.31
CA ASP A 145 12.05 -6.95 38.24
C ASP A 145 12.54 -5.56 38.64
N THR A 146 13.45 -5.51 39.61
CA THR A 146 14.07 -4.29 40.10
C THR A 146 15.37 -3.94 39.36
N THR A 147 15.73 -4.71 38.34
CA THR A 147 16.87 -4.42 37.47
C THR A 147 16.69 -3.06 36.80
N ILE A 148 17.71 -2.20 36.90
CA ILE A 148 17.73 -0.92 36.22
C ILE A 148 18.34 -1.13 34.84
N TYR A 149 17.60 -0.77 33.81
CA TYR A 149 18.06 -0.79 32.43
C TYR A 149 18.34 0.64 31.94
N THR A 150 19.28 0.78 31.01
CA THR A 150 19.49 2.02 30.27
C THR A 150 18.70 1.94 28.97
N TRP A 151 17.58 2.66 28.89
CA TRP A 151 16.66 2.64 27.76
C TRP A 151 17.05 3.61 26.63
N GLY A 152 18.01 4.49 26.91
CA GLY A 152 18.44 5.58 26.04
C GLY A 152 18.96 6.74 26.86
N GLU A 153 18.72 7.95 26.40
CA GLU A 153 19.09 9.20 27.05
C GLU A 153 17.87 10.13 27.05
N TYR A 154 17.69 10.92 28.12
CA TYR A 154 16.63 11.92 28.16
C TYR A 154 16.91 13.03 27.16
N ASP A 155 15.90 13.33 26.35
CA ASP A 155 15.93 14.47 25.44
C ASP A 155 16.20 15.79 26.17
N GLY A 156 16.92 16.71 25.51
CA GLY A 156 17.36 18.00 26.06
C GLY A 156 18.53 17.93 27.07
N SER A 157 18.53 16.98 28.01
CA SER A 157 19.60 16.86 29.01
C SER A 157 20.77 15.96 28.57
N GLY A 158 20.47 14.90 27.81
CA GLY A 158 21.43 13.84 27.46
C GLY A 158 21.76 12.90 28.63
N ASP A 159 21.07 13.02 29.78
CA ASP A 159 21.31 12.13 30.92
C ASP A 159 20.80 10.71 30.60
N PRO A 160 21.48 9.64 31.05
CA PRO A 160 21.03 8.28 30.79
C PRO A 160 19.62 8.01 31.33
N LEU A 161 18.75 7.44 30.49
CA LEU A 161 17.41 7.01 30.85
C LEU A 161 17.47 5.67 31.59
N ASN A 162 17.79 5.73 32.88
CA ASN A 162 17.96 4.58 33.75
C ASN A 162 16.68 4.29 34.56
N LEU A 163 15.91 3.29 34.15
CA LEU A 163 14.64 2.92 34.78
C LEU A 163 14.50 1.39 34.91
N THR A 164 13.73 0.95 35.90
CA THR A 164 13.21 -0.43 35.90
C THR A 164 12.17 -0.60 34.79
N PHE A 165 11.83 -1.83 34.43
CA PHE A 165 10.79 -2.10 33.44
C PHE A 165 9.45 -1.45 33.82
N ASP A 166 9.01 -1.63 35.06
CA ASP A 166 7.75 -1.06 35.57
C ASP A 166 7.74 0.48 35.51
N ALA A 167 8.84 1.12 35.94
CA ALA A 167 8.95 2.58 35.89
C ALA A 167 9.04 3.11 34.45
N TYR A 168 9.62 2.34 33.53
CA TYR A 168 9.63 2.69 32.11
C TYR A 168 8.24 2.62 31.49
N LEU A 169 7.43 1.60 31.84
CA LEU A 169 6.05 1.53 31.36
C LEU A 169 5.26 2.77 31.78
N ASP A 170 5.37 3.20 33.03
CA ASP A 170 4.64 4.36 33.55
C ASP A 170 5.11 5.69 32.93
N ALA A 171 6.37 5.78 32.51
CA ALA A 171 6.96 7.04 32.06
C ALA A 171 7.00 7.21 30.53
N PHE A 172 7.01 6.12 29.78
CA PHE A 172 7.25 6.13 28.31
C PHE A 172 6.34 5.17 27.54
N VAL A 173 5.42 4.44 28.18
CA VAL A 173 4.50 3.56 27.45
C VAL A 173 3.05 3.91 27.74
N TYR A 174 2.68 4.09 29.00
CA TYR A 174 1.34 4.44 29.42
C TYR A 174 1.38 5.62 30.40
N ASP A 175 2.03 6.70 29.97
CA ASP A 175 2.12 7.98 30.67
C ASP A 175 0.81 8.78 30.60
N GLU A 176 -0.04 8.48 29.62
CA GLU A 176 -1.37 9.09 29.42
C GLU A 176 -2.43 8.05 29.09
N ASP A 177 -3.71 8.43 29.20
CA ASP A 177 -4.87 7.55 28.96
C ASP A 177 -5.11 7.30 27.46
N TYR A 178 -4.23 6.53 26.82
CA TYR A 178 -4.29 6.24 25.39
C TYR A 178 -5.53 5.44 24.95
N LEU A 179 -6.36 4.94 25.88
CA LEU A 179 -7.69 4.41 25.57
C LEU A 179 -8.68 5.53 25.15
N ASN A 180 -8.40 6.78 25.51
CA ASN A 180 -9.21 7.96 25.19
C ASN A 180 -8.39 9.04 24.45
N PRO A 181 -7.75 8.72 23.31
CA PRO A 181 -6.88 9.66 22.60
C PRO A 181 -7.70 10.73 21.86
N HIS A 182 -7.06 11.84 21.49
CA HIS A 182 -7.68 12.83 20.61
C HIS A 182 -7.79 12.35 19.17
N MET A 183 -6.79 11.59 18.71
CA MET A 183 -6.72 11.05 17.35
C MET A 183 -6.11 9.65 17.32
N ILE A 184 -6.53 8.87 16.33
CA ILE A 184 -5.99 7.54 16.06
C ILE A 184 -5.52 7.49 14.61
N GLY A 185 -4.25 7.11 14.40
CA GLY A 185 -3.65 6.94 13.08
C GLY A 185 -3.40 5.46 12.79
N ILE A 186 -3.93 4.92 11.70
CA ILE A 186 -3.66 3.54 11.27
C ILE A 186 -2.74 3.59 10.07
N ASN A 187 -1.54 3.00 10.19
CA ASN A 187 -0.48 3.03 9.18
C ASN A 187 -0.14 4.44 8.66
N ASN A 188 -0.39 5.45 9.49
CA ASN A 188 -0.10 6.84 9.19
C ASN A 188 0.28 7.55 10.48
N THR A 189 1.46 8.18 10.49
CA THR A 189 1.97 8.88 11.67
C THR A 189 1.28 10.23 11.84
N ILE A 190 0.94 10.61 13.07
CA ILE A 190 0.25 11.86 13.39
C ILE A 190 1.20 12.85 14.06
N GLY A 191 1.81 12.47 15.18
CA GLY A 191 2.71 13.29 15.98
C GLY A 191 3.96 13.66 15.18
N GLN A 192 4.09 14.95 14.87
CA GLN A 192 5.26 15.53 14.22
C GLN A 192 6.04 16.36 15.23
N GLY A 193 7.34 16.09 15.35
CA GLY A 193 8.24 16.77 16.25
C GLY A 193 9.65 16.90 15.69
N ASN A 194 10.60 17.22 16.55
CA ASN A 194 12.01 17.33 16.18
C ASN A 194 12.66 15.96 15.95
N SER A 195 12.17 14.93 16.63
CA SER A 195 12.61 13.55 16.43
C SER A 195 12.07 12.96 15.13
N LEU A 196 12.95 12.36 14.34
CA LEU A 196 12.56 11.65 13.11
C LEU A 196 11.76 10.40 13.46
N ASN A 197 10.48 10.35 13.10
CA ASN A 197 9.69 9.13 13.16
C ASN A 197 10.06 8.23 11.96
N ASN A 198 10.69 7.09 12.23
CA ASN A 198 11.13 6.13 11.20
C ASN A 198 10.35 4.81 11.24
N VAL A 199 9.19 4.73 11.92
CA VAL A 199 8.46 3.47 12.16
C VAL A 199 8.20 2.68 10.87
N ALA A 200 7.77 3.35 9.79
CA ALA A 200 7.49 2.71 8.51
C ALA A 200 8.75 2.15 7.83
N THR A 201 9.91 2.78 8.07
CA THR A 201 11.21 2.30 7.55
C THR A 201 11.77 1.17 8.42
N ALA A 202 11.58 1.26 9.74
CA ALA A 202 12.04 0.25 10.70
C ALA A 202 11.23 -1.05 10.60
N TYR A 203 9.94 -0.96 10.25
CA TYR A 203 9.02 -2.10 10.12
C TYR A 203 8.27 -2.08 8.78
N PRO A 204 8.95 -2.34 7.64
CA PRO A 204 8.38 -2.17 6.30
C PRO A 204 7.23 -3.14 5.96
N SER A 205 7.11 -4.24 6.71
CA SER A 205 6.07 -5.27 6.53
C SER A 205 5.04 -5.31 7.67
N ALA A 206 5.19 -4.46 8.69
CA ALA A 206 4.27 -4.41 9.81
C ALA A 206 3.11 -3.44 9.54
N SER A 207 2.08 -3.52 10.37
CA SER A 207 1.10 -2.44 10.52
C SER A 207 1.26 -1.79 11.89
N PHE A 208 0.91 -0.51 12.01
CA PHE A 208 0.99 0.21 13.27
C PHE A 208 -0.24 1.07 13.51
N VAL A 209 -0.54 1.30 14.78
CA VAL A 209 -1.59 2.21 15.23
C VAL A 209 -0.97 3.22 16.19
N GLU A 210 -1.17 4.50 15.90
CA GLU A 210 -0.75 5.62 16.74
C GLU A 210 -1.95 6.19 17.49
N PHE A 211 -1.82 6.31 18.80
CA PHE A 211 -2.78 6.93 19.71
C PHE A 211 -2.20 8.28 20.14
N HIS A 212 -2.81 9.38 19.70
CA HIS A 212 -2.21 10.71 19.76
C HIS A 212 -3.04 11.69 20.59
N PHE A 213 -2.39 12.39 21.50
CA PHE A 213 -2.87 13.58 22.19
C PHE A 213 -2.21 14.82 21.60
N THR A 214 -3.01 15.82 21.23
CA THR A 214 -2.52 17.07 20.60
C THR A 214 -1.90 18.09 21.58
N GLY A 215 -1.76 17.73 22.85
CA GLY A 215 -1.42 18.63 23.95
C GLY A 215 -2.58 18.85 24.90
N PHE A 216 -2.27 19.32 26.11
CA PHE A 216 -3.18 19.34 27.26
C PHE A 216 -3.36 20.76 27.83
N ASP A 217 -2.26 21.46 28.10
CA ASP A 217 -2.25 22.81 28.63
C ASP A 217 -2.03 23.84 27.49
N PRO A 218 -3.02 24.71 27.22
CA PRO A 218 -2.92 25.74 26.18
C PRO A 218 -1.69 26.64 26.29
N GLN A 219 -1.10 26.81 27.49
CA GLN A 219 0.07 27.66 27.68
C GLN A 219 1.31 27.13 26.94
N TYR A 220 1.37 25.82 26.67
CA TYR A 220 2.47 25.20 25.92
C TYR A 220 2.24 25.23 24.41
N GLY A 221 1.10 25.74 23.93
CA GLY A 221 0.82 25.87 22.50
C GLY A 221 0.86 24.53 21.75
N GLY A 222 0.55 23.43 22.43
CA GLY A 222 0.63 22.07 21.90
C GLY A 222 2.02 21.44 21.99
N MET A 223 3.03 22.07 22.59
CA MET A 223 4.36 21.46 22.80
C MET A 223 4.39 20.42 23.93
N ASP A 224 3.23 20.07 24.47
CA ASP A 224 3.00 19.02 25.46
C ASP A 224 2.22 17.83 24.85
N TRP A 225 2.20 17.72 23.51
CA TRP A 225 1.62 16.57 22.83
C TRP A 225 2.44 15.29 23.10
N THR A 226 1.74 14.15 23.12
CA THR A 226 2.33 12.82 23.27
C THR A 226 1.55 11.79 22.45
N SER A 227 2.21 10.70 22.08
CA SER A 227 1.64 9.61 21.29
C SER A 227 2.29 8.28 21.66
N LEU A 228 1.47 7.23 21.68
CA LEU A 228 1.95 5.86 21.72
C LEU A 228 1.69 5.18 20.39
N ILE A 229 2.74 4.59 19.80
CA ILE A 229 2.66 3.84 18.55
C ILE A 229 2.85 2.35 18.86
N LEU A 230 1.83 1.57 18.54
CA LEU A 230 1.83 0.12 18.66
C LEU A 230 2.10 -0.50 17.29
N VAL A 231 3.09 -1.39 17.19
CA VAL A 231 3.48 -2.03 15.92
C VAL A 231 3.17 -3.53 15.97
N PHE A 232 2.58 -4.05 14.89
CA PHE A 232 2.06 -5.41 14.79
C PHE A 232 2.50 -6.13 13.52
N GLU A 233 2.77 -7.43 13.67
CA GLU A 233 2.95 -8.37 12.58
C GLU A 233 1.84 -9.43 12.60
N GLN A 234 1.46 -9.96 11.43
CA GLN A 234 0.46 -11.03 11.36
C GLN A 234 1.11 -12.40 11.60
N VAL A 235 0.53 -13.17 12.53
CA VAL A 235 0.86 -14.57 12.77
C VAL A 235 -0.41 -15.39 12.58
N SER A 236 -0.45 -16.22 11.53
CA SER A 236 -1.59 -17.10 11.23
C SER A 236 -2.95 -16.38 11.12
N GLY A 237 -2.95 -15.09 10.76
CA GLY A 237 -4.16 -14.27 10.63
C GLY A 237 -4.48 -13.37 11.82
N ASP A 238 -3.78 -13.54 12.95
CA ASP A 238 -3.91 -12.68 14.13
C ASP A 238 -2.82 -11.61 14.17
N TRP A 239 -3.15 -10.40 14.62
CA TRP A 239 -2.16 -9.35 14.87
C TRP A 239 -1.41 -9.63 16.16
N LYS A 240 -0.09 -9.52 16.12
CA LYS A 240 0.79 -9.72 17.27
C LYS A 240 1.73 -8.54 17.46
N LEU A 241 1.76 -8.02 18.68
CA LEU A 241 2.58 -6.87 19.05
C LEU A 241 4.07 -7.21 18.91
N VAL A 242 4.81 -6.33 18.25
CA VAL A 242 6.28 -6.43 18.07
C VAL A 242 7.02 -5.19 18.53
N ALA A 243 6.35 -4.04 18.70
CA ALA A 243 6.97 -2.86 19.28
C ALA A 243 5.99 -1.91 19.95
N LEU A 244 6.51 -1.21 20.95
CA LEU A 244 5.92 -0.08 21.66
C LEU A 244 6.87 1.11 21.48
N ILE A 245 6.40 2.17 20.84
CA ILE A 245 7.22 3.34 20.51
C ILE A 245 6.53 4.57 21.08
N HIS A 246 7.21 5.24 21.99
CA HIS A 246 6.79 6.53 22.49
C HIS A 246 7.13 7.63 21.50
N ASN A 247 6.28 8.65 21.43
CA ASN A 247 6.57 9.84 20.66
C ASN A 247 6.00 11.04 21.38
N GLN A 248 6.81 12.06 21.60
CA GLN A 248 6.40 13.28 22.26
C GLN A 248 7.14 14.46 21.66
N TRP A 249 6.68 15.66 22.00
CA TRP A 249 7.50 16.84 21.73
C TRP A 249 8.87 16.72 22.43
N THR A 250 9.92 16.97 21.65
CA THR A 250 11.33 16.98 22.07
C THR A 250 11.95 18.33 21.73
N ILE A 251 13.01 18.75 22.42
CA ILE A 251 13.62 20.10 22.37
C ILE A 251 15.04 20.14 21.83
#